data_AF-A0A7C2TSF0-F1
#
_entry.id   AF-A0A7C2TSF0-F1
#
_cell.length_a   1.000
_cell.length_b   1.000
_cell.length_c   1.000
_cell.angle_alpha   90.00
_cell.angle_beta   90.00
_cell.angle_gamma   90.00
#
_symmetry.space_group_name_H-M   'P 1'
#
loop_
_entity.id
_entity.type
_entity.pdbx_description
1 polymer ?
#
loop_
_entity_poly.entity_id
_entity_poly.type
_entity_poly.pdbx_seq_one_letter_code
_entity_poly.pdbx_strand_id
1 'polypeptide(L)'
;AAAEHLVARAGIAEAELYVQLTRGAARRNHLFPPDTPPTLVMTVRHVRLIPPELREHGIRVLTVPDERWARCDIKSICLLPNVLAKERAHRAGAFEALFVRDGLVMEGTSSNVFAWTGEELVTPIADHRILSGITRGFVLQLARQHGYRTAERDLPLAELRSAREVIIAGTVTELLAVIAIDGEPVGEGKPGPIFRQLYAAYRQMIAERVR
;
A
#
# COMPACT_ATOMS: atom_id res chain seq x y z
N ALA A 1 -17.39 -12.77 14.21
CA ALA A 1 -17.75 -14.20 14.41
C ALA A 1 -16.76 -15.17 13.75
N ALA A 2 -16.85 -15.48 12.45
CA ALA A 2 -16.00 -16.51 11.83
C ALA A 2 -14.49 -16.16 11.80
N ALA A 3 -14.16 -14.89 11.49
CA ALA A 3 -12.80 -14.36 11.51
C ALA A 3 -12.15 -14.47 12.91
N GLU A 4 -12.84 -13.95 13.92
CA GLU A 4 -12.39 -13.99 15.32
C GLU A 4 -12.19 -15.42 15.80
N HIS A 5 -13.12 -16.32 15.47
CA HIS A 5 -12.99 -17.74 15.80
C HIS A 5 -11.77 -18.38 15.14
N LEU A 6 -11.50 -18.09 13.87
CA LEU A 6 -10.33 -18.63 13.17
C LEU A 6 -9.03 -18.09 13.75
N VAL A 7 -8.97 -16.80 14.08
CA VAL A 7 -7.80 -16.17 14.72
C VAL A 7 -7.56 -16.76 16.10
N ALA A 8 -8.60 -16.89 16.92
CA ALA A 8 -8.51 -17.49 18.26
C ALA A 8 -8.02 -18.95 18.20
N ARG A 9 -8.52 -19.73 17.22
CA ARG A 9 -8.08 -21.12 17.00
C ARG A 9 -6.63 -21.24 16.50
N ALA A 10 -6.13 -20.25 15.77
CA ALA A 10 -4.75 -20.26 15.29
C ALA A 10 -3.75 -20.12 16.44
N GLY A 11 -4.12 -19.44 17.54
CA GLY A 11 -3.24 -19.24 18.70
C GLY A 11 -2.00 -18.39 18.41
N ILE A 12 -2.04 -17.57 17.35
CA ILE A 12 -0.93 -16.71 16.94
C ILE A 12 -1.16 -15.31 17.52
N ALA A 13 -0.22 -14.83 18.32
CA ALA A 13 -0.30 -13.51 18.98
C ALA A 13 -0.32 -12.35 17.97
N GLU A 14 0.55 -12.39 16.96
CA GLU A 14 0.61 -11.41 15.87
C GLU A 14 0.38 -12.10 14.54
N ALA A 15 -0.84 -11.94 14.01
CA ALA A 15 -1.32 -12.70 12.87
C ALA A 15 -1.81 -11.82 11.72
N GLU A 16 -1.57 -12.29 10.50
CA GLU A 16 -2.21 -11.78 9.30
C GLU A 16 -3.40 -12.69 8.96
N LEU A 17 -4.59 -12.10 8.87
CA LEU A 17 -5.79 -12.75 8.36
C LEU A 17 -5.99 -12.37 6.90
N TYR A 18 -5.86 -13.35 6.01
CA TYR A 18 -6.26 -13.22 4.61
C TYR A 18 -7.71 -13.68 4.44
N VAL A 19 -8.52 -12.88 3.75
CA VAL A 19 -9.92 -13.17 3.45
C VAL A 19 -10.16 -12.98 1.96
N GLN A 20 -10.72 -14.01 1.32
CA GLN A 20 -11.09 -13.99 -0.08
C GLN A 20 -12.51 -14.51 -0.24
N LEU A 21 -13.35 -13.73 -0.91
CA LEU A 21 -14.69 -14.15 -1.32
C LEU A 21 -14.73 -14.22 -2.85
N THR A 22 -15.17 -15.34 -3.39
CA THR A 22 -15.42 -15.51 -4.83
C THR A 22 -16.91 -15.76 -5.07
N ARG A 23 -17.37 -15.57 -6.32
CA ARG A 23 -18.77 -15.80 -6.71
C ARG A 23 -19.23 -17.25 -6.54
N GLY A 24 -18.30 -18.20 -6.39
CA GLY A 24 -18.59 -19.63 -6.25
C GLY A 24 -18.30 -20.42 -7.52
N ALA A 25 -18.50 -21.74 -7.43
CA ALA A 25 -18.25 -22.67 -8.52
C ALA A 25 -19.47 -22.82 -9.43
N ALA A 26 -19.28 -22.67 -10.74
CA ALA A 26 -20.31 -22.83 -11.76
C ALA A 26 -19.69 -23.30 -13.09
N ARG A 27 -20.53 -23.66 -14.07
CA ARG A 27 -20.05 -23.94 -15.45
C ARG A 27 -19.39 -22.71 -16.04
N ARG A 28 -18.32 -22.90 -16.81
CA ARG A 28 -17.52 -21.81 -17.41
C ARG A 28 -18.38 -20.93 -18.32
N ASN A 29 -18.64 -19.71 -17.87
CA ASN A 29 -19.35 -18.66 -18.59
C ASN A 29 -18.93 -17.28 -18.00
N HIS A 30 -18.97 -16.21 -18.80
CA HIS A 30 -18.71 -14.85 -18.33
C HIS A 30 -19.94 -14.19 -17.70
N LEU A 31 -21.15 -14.67 -18.00
CA LEU A 31 -22.37 -14.25 -17.31
C LEU A 31 -22.34 -14.68 -15.84
N PHE A 32 -22.93 -13.87 -14.97
CA PHE A 32 -23.09 -14.28 -13.57
C PHE A 32 -24.03 -15.49 -13.51
N PRO A 33 -23.61 -16.59 -12.88
CA PRO A 33 -24.46 -17.76 -12.73
C PRO A 33 -25.59 -17.43 -11.73
N PRO A 34 -26.84 -17.87 -11.99
CA PRO A 34 -27.95 -17.70 -11.06
C PRO A 34 -27.70 -18.53 -9.80
N ASP A 35 -28.17 -18.04 -8.65
CA ASP A 35 -28.25 -18.75 -7.37
C ASP A 35 -26.97 -19.51 -6.94
N THR A 36 -25.79 -18.99 -7.28
CA THR A 36 -24.51 -19.64 -6.96
C THR A 36 -24.02 -19.20 -5.59
N PRO A 37 -23.81 -20.14 -4.63
CA PRO A 37 -23.30 -19.81 -3.32
C PRO A 37 -21.84 -19.33 -3.40
N PRO A 38 -21.49 -18.19 -2.78
CA PRO A 38 -20.12 -17.70 -2.74
C PRO A 38 -19.16 -18.68 -2.06
N THR A 39 -17.90 -18.71 -2.50
CA THR A 39 -16.84 -19.43 -1.79
C THR A 39 -16.01 -18.44 -0.97
N LEU A 40 -16.03 -18.62 0.35
CA LEU A 40 -15.20 -17.88 1.30
C LEU A 40 -13.98 -18.71 1.68
N VAL A 41 -12.78 -18.15 1.46
CA VAL A 41 -11.52 -18.71 1.92
C VAL A 41 -10.91 -17.74 2.93
N MET A 42 -10.50 -18.26 4.08
CA MET A 42 -9.82 -17.51 5.13
C MET A 42 -8.61 -18.27 5.60
N THR A 43 -7.46 -17.59 5.70
CA THR A 43 -6.24 -18.18 6.24
C THR A 43 -5.63 -17.25 7.27
N VAL A 44 -5.17 -17.82 8.38
CA VAL A 44 -4.42 -17.11 9.41
C VAL A 44 -2.98 -17.60 9.37
N ARG A 45 -2.04 -16.66 9.35
CA ARG A 45 -0.60 -16.93 9.35
C ARG A 45 0.11 -15.95 10.28
N HIS A 46 1.34 -16.28 10.66
CA HIS A 46 2.23 -15.29 11.28
C HIS A 46 2.36 -14.07 10.35
N VAL A 47 2.31 -12.87 10.93
CA VAL A 47 2.55 -11.67 10.13
C VAL A 47 3.92 -11.76 9.48
N ARG A 48 4.01 -11.39 8.20
CA ARG A 48 5.31 -11.25 7.55
C ARG A 48 6.02 -10.04 8.17
N LEU A 49 7.10 -10.30 8.91
CA LEU A 49 7.93 -9.26 9.48
C LEU A 49 8.67 -8.52 8.36
N ILE A 50 8.53 -7.20 8.35
CA ILE A 50 9.35 -6.31 7.52
C ILE A 50 10.65 -6.04 8.30
N PRO A 51 11.83 -6.37 7.74
CA PRO A 51 13.11 -6.18 8.43
C PRO A 51 13.25 -4.74 8.95
N PRO A 52 13.62 -4.53 10.23
CA PRO A 52 13.76 -3.20 10.82
C PRO A 52 14.68 -2.26 10.02
N GLU A 53 15.69 -2.81 9.38
CA GLU A 53 16.69 -2.11 8.58
C GLU A 53 16.06 -1.37 7.39
N LEU A 54 14.91 -1.85 6.87
CA LEU A 54 14.20 -1.15 5.80
C LEU A 54 13.55 0.15 6.27
N ARG A 55 13.24 0.28 7.57
CA ARG A 55 12.75 1.53 8.15
C ARG A 55 13.89 2.49 8.49
N GLU A 56 15.04 1.94 8.86
CA GLU A 56 16.24 2.71 9.19
C GLU A 56 16.92 3.29 7.94
N HIS A 57 17.07 2.46 6.90
CA HIS A 57 17.78 2.83 5.67
C HIS A 57 16.86 3.24 4.53
N GLY A 58 15.57 2.91 4.61
CA GLY A 58 14.61 3.15 3.54
C GLY A 58 14.71 2.15 2.40
N ILE A 59 13.83 2.33 1.41
CA ILE A 59 13.68 1.44 0.27
C ILE A 59 13.89 2.16 -1.07
N ARG A 60 14.20 1.38 -2.09
CA ARG A 60 14.21 1.81 -3.50
C ARG A 60 12.91 1.39 -4.17
N VAL A 61 12.40 2.20 -5.08
CA VAL A 61 11.23 1.87 -5.91
C VAL A 61 11.52 2.02 -7.40
N LEU A 62 10.80 1.24 -8.21
CA LEU A 62 10.82 1.31 -9.66
C LEU A 62 9.50 1.88 -10.17
N THR A 63 9.51 2.82 -11.10
CA THR A 63 8.28 3.23 -11.80
C THR A 63 8.00 2.31 -12.97
N VAL A 64 6.72 2.00 -13.19
CA VAL A 64 6.26 1.17 -14.30
C VAL A 64 4.98 1.74 -14.90
N PRO A 65 4.72 1.51 -16.19
CA PRO A 65 3.42 1.84 -16.78
C PRO A 65 2.27 1.15 -16.04
N ASP A 66 1.14 1.85 -15.86
CA ASP A 66 -0.06 1.28 -15.27
C ASP A 66 -0.86 0.44 -16.28
N GLU A 67 -0.51 -0.84 -16.36
CA GLU A 67 -1.17 -1.86 -17.18
C GLU A 67 -2.42 -2.47 -16.50
N ARG A 68 -2.89 -1.92 -15.37
CA ARG A 68 -4.08 -2.41 -14.66
C ARG A 68 -5.38 -1.93 -15.31
N TRP A 69 -6.48 -2.59 -14.95
CA TRP A 69 -7.83 -2.18 -15.34
C TRP A 69 -8.26 -0.83 -14.72
N ALA A 70 -9.43 -0.34 -15.12
CA ALA A 70 -9.97 0.95 -14.66
C ALA A 70 -10.81 0.88 -13.37
N ARG A 71 -10.72 -0.20 -12.58
CA ARG A 71 -11.51 -0.38 -11.33
C ARG A 71 -10.63 -0.81 -10.16
N CYS A 72 -9.50 -0.13 -9.99
CA CYS A 72 -8.54 -0.37 -8.91
C CYS A 72 -9.12 -0.06 -7.52
N ASP A 73 -10.22 0.70 -7.45
CA ASP A 73 -11.03 0.88 -6.22
C ASP A 73 -11.55 -0.46 -5.66
N ILE A 74 -11.73 -1.46 -6.52
CA ILE A 74 -12.17 -2.80 -6.12
C ILE A 74 -10.95 -3.66 -5.78
N LYS A 75 -10.82 -4.04 -4.50
CA LYS A 75 -9.82 -5.01 -4.03
C LYS A 75 -10.16 -6.44 -4.48
N SER A 76 -9.99 -6.72 -5.77
CA SER A 76 -10.26 -8.02 -6.38
C SER A 76 -9.04 -8.95 -6.34
N ILE A 77 -9.24 -10.20 -6.74
CA ILE A 77 -8.18 -11.19 -6.94
C ILE A 77 -7.55 -11.15 -8.35
N CYS A 78 -7.97 -10.23 -9.22
CA CYS A 78 -7.42 -10.08 -10.57
C CYS A 78 -6.10 -9.29 -10.54
N LEU A 79 -5.05 -9.89 -9.95
CA LEU A 79 -3.81 -9.19 -9.57
C LEU A 79 -2.63 -9.40 -10.53
N LEU A 80 -2.84 -9.99 -11.72
CA LEU A 80 -1.73 -10.32 -12.63
C LEU A 80 -0.82 -9.11 -12.95
N PRO A 81 -1.33 -7.92 -13.30
CA PRO A 81 -0.45 -6.76 -13.55
C PRO A 81 0.34 -6.34 -12.30
N ASN A 82 -0.26 -6.42 -11.11
CA ASN A 82 0.44 -6.15 -9.84
C ASN A 82 1.60 -7.12 -9.61
N VAL A 83 1.38 -8.41 -9.87
CA VAL A 83 2.42 -9.44 -9.72
C VAL A 83 3.57 -9.20 -10.70
N LEU A 84 3.27 -8.92 -11.97
CA LEU A 84 4.29 -8.65 -12.99
C LEU A 84 5.11 -7.41 -12.65
N ALA A 85 4.47 -6.33 -12.21
CA ALA A 85 5.15 -5.11 -11.78
C ALA A 85 6.05 -5.35 -10.54
N LYS A 86 5.56 -6.13 -9.57
CA LYS A 86 6.33 -6.44 -8.35
C LYS A 86 7.57 -7.28 -8.67
N GLU A 87 7.43 -8.24 -9.57
CA GLU A 87 8.55 -9.05 -10.07
C GLU A 87 9.57 -8.20 -10.83
N ARG A 88 9.12 -7.26 -11.69
CA ARG A 88 10.02 -6.31 -12.37
C ARG A 88 10.81 -5.47 -11.36
N ALA A 89 10.15 -4.92 -10.34
CA ALA A 89 10.81 -4.18 -9.27
C ALA A 89 11.84 -5.04 -8.52
N HIS A 90 11.46 -6.26 -8.13
CA HIS A 90 12.34 -7.18 -7.43
C HIS A 90 13.61 -7.49 -8.23
N ARG A 91 13.48 -7.79 -9.53
CA ARG A 91 14.63 -8.04 -10.42
C ARG A 91 15.53 -6.81 -10.62
N ALA A 92 14.98 -5.61 -10.49
CA ALA A 92 15.72 -4.36 -10.52
C ALA A 92 16.34 -3.98 -9.16
N GLY A 93 16.21 -4.83 -8.13
CA GLY A 93 16.70 -4.53 -6.78
C GLY A 93 15.86 -3.49 -6.02
N ALA A 94 14.65 -3.19 -6.51
CA ALA A 94 13.69 -2.34 -5.85
C ALA A 94 12.74 -3.15 -4.94
N PHE A 95 12.32 -2.55 -3.84
CA PHE A 95 11.37 -3.17 -2.91
C PHE A 95 9.95 -3.15 -3.47
N GLU A 96 9.57 -2.09 -4.18
CA GLU A 96 8.22 -1.88 -4.70
C GLU A 96 8.25 -1.26 -6.10
N ALA A 97 7.20 -1.52 -6.88
CA ALA A 97 6.93 -0.79 -8.11
C ALA A 97 5.79 0.22 -7.90
N LEU A 98 5.95 1.44 -8.44
CA LEU A 98 4.92 2.47 -8.50
C LEU A 98 4.33 2.52 -9.91
N PHE A 99 3.01 2.39 -10.00
CA PHE A 99 2.28 2.52 -11.27
C PHE A 99 2.16 3.99 -11.68
N VAL A 100 2.42 4.26 -12.95
CA VAL A 100 2.33 5.59 -13.57
C VAL A 100 1.44 5.51 -14.80
N ARG A 101 0.47 6.43 -14.91
CA ARG A 101 -0.44 6.56 -16.05
C ARG A 101 -0.48 8.02 -16.48
N ASP A 102 -0.25 8.29 -17.75
CA ASP A 102 -0.29 9.65 -18.33
C ASP A 102 0.57 10.68 -17.56
N GLY A 103 1.74 10.23 -17.07
CA GLY A 103 2.66 11.07 -16.28
C GLY A 103 2.24 11.28 -14.82
N LEU A 104 1.12 10.70 -14.38
CA LEU A 104 0.61 10.77 -13.02
C LEU A 104 0.90 9.47 -12.25
N VAL A 105 1.29 9.62 -10.99
CA VAL A 105 1.52 8.50 -10.06
C VAL A 105 0.19 8.01 -9.53
N MET A 106 -0.04 6.70 -9.59
CA MET A 106 -1.25 6.06 -9.09
C MET A 106 -1.03 5.50 -7.68
N GLU A 107 -0.43 4.33 -7.57
CA GLU A 107 -0.09 3.68 -6.31
C GLU A 107 0.98 2.60 -6.54
N GLY A 108 1.46 1.97 -5.48
CA GLY A 108 2.35 0.83 -5.58
C GLY A 108 1.61 -0.47 -5.94
N THR A 109 2.36 -1.54 -6.21
CA THR A 109 1.74 -2.84 -6.54
C THR A 109 0.89 -3.40 -5.41
N SER A 110 1.20 -3.04 -4.15
CA SER A 110 0.53 -3.49 -2.94
C SER A 110 0.46 -2.43 -1.83
N SER A 111 0.64 -1.15 -2.18
CA SER A 111 0.76 -0.03 -1.23
C SER A 111 0.25 1.27 -1.83
N ASN A 112 -0.18 2.22 -1.00
CA ASN A 112 -0.38 3.61 -1.44
C ASN A 112 0.92 4.41 -1.31
N VAL A 113 1.01 5.56 -1.99
CA VAL A 113 2.20 6.43 -2.01
C VAL A 113 1.86 7.85 -1.57
N PHE A 114 2.80 8.49 -0.90
CA PHE A 114 2.73 9.87 -0.41
C PHE A 114 4.02 10.60 -0.76
N ALA A 115 3.91 11.90 -1.04
CA ALA A 115 5.01 12.81 -1.30
C ALA A 115 4.93 13.99 -0.33
N TRP A 116 6.00 14.27 0.40
CA TRP A 116 6.15 15.52 1.13
C TRP A 116 6.86 16.55 0.24
N THR A 117 6.14 17.60 -0.15
CA THR A 117 6.67 18.64 -1.05
C THR A 117 7.53 19.68 -0.33
N GLY A 118 7.55 19.65 1.01
CA GLY A 118 8.05 20.74 1.86
C GLY A 118 6.94 21.64 2.41
N GLU A 119 5.74 21.53 1.83
CA GLU A 119 4.59 22.36 2.15
C GLU A 119 3.38 21.57 2.61
N GLU A 120 3.16 20.40 2.00
CA GLU A 120 2.04 19.51 2.25
C GLU A 120 2.41 18.05 1.96
N LEU A 121 1.68 17.13 2.59
CA LEU A 121 1.73 15.69 2.31
C LEU A 121 0.69 15.38 1.24
N VAL A 122 1.16 15.13 0.02
CA VAL A 122 0.33 14.86 -1.15
C VAL A 122 0.22 13.35 -1.35
N THR A 123 -0.97 12.87 -1.68
CA THR A 123 -1.19 11.50 -2.15
C THR A 123 -2.19 11.51 -3.30
N PRO A 124 -2.10 10.58 -4.25
CA PRO A 124 -3.10 10.44 -5.31
C PRO A 124 -4.53 10.37 -4.75
N ILE A 125 -5.46 11.05 -5.44
CA ILE A 125 -6.88 11.07 -5.05
C ILE A 125 -7.47 9.65 -5.08
N ALA A 126 -8.25 9.30 -4.06
CA ALA A 126 -8.88 8.00 -3.95
C ALA A 126 -10.14 7.89 -4.83
N ASP A 127 -9.94 7.65 -6.12
CA ASP A 127 -10.99 7.31 -7.08
C ASP A 127 -10.78 5.91 -7.67
N HIS A 128 -11.45 5.59 -8.79
CA HIS A 128 -11.38 4.28 -9.45
C HIS A 128 -9.96 3.87 -9.92
N ARG A 129 -8.98 4.77 -9.95
CA ARG A 129 -7.61 4.53 -10.41
C ARG A 129 -6.70 3.93 -9.34
N ILE A 130 -7.07 4.04 -8.06
CA ILE A 130 -6.28 3.53 -6.93
C ILE A 130 -7.15 2.81 -5.91
N LEU A 131 -6.54 2.00 -5.04
CA LEU A 131 -7.23 1.44 -3.89
C LEU A 131 -7.24 2.45 -2.73
N SER A 132 -8.41 2.70 -2.15
CA SER A 132 -8.54 3.49 -0.90
C SER A 132 -8.07 2.67 0.31
N GLY A 133 -6.75 2.61 0.51
CA GLY A 133 -6.15 1.81 1.58
C GLY A 133 -6.51 2.29 2.98
N ILE A 134 -6.74 1.35 3.90
CA ILE A 134 -7.02 1.66 5.31
C ILE A 134 -5.81 2.36 5.97
N THR A 135 -4.60 1.84 5.77
CA THR A 135 -3.37 2.46 6.27
C THR A 135 -3.18 3.86 5.69
N ARG A 136 -3.54 4.10 4.42
CA ARG A 136 -3.52 5.43 3.80
C ARG A 136 -4.40 6.42 4.58
N GLY A 137 -5.62 6.00 4.94
CA GLY A 137 -6.52 6.80 5.77
C GLY A 137 -5.91 7.18 7.12
N PHE A 138 -5.27 6.22 7.81
CA PHE A 138 -4.58 6.49 9.07
C PHE A 138 -3.39 7.44 8.90
N VAL A 139 -2.60 7.30 7.83
CA VAL A 139 -1.48 8.23 7.56
C VAL A 139 -1.99 9.65 7.37
N LEU A 140 -3.05 9.85 6.59
CA LEU A 140 -3.66 11.18 6.40
C LEU A 140 -4.21 11.75 7.71
N GLN A 141 -4.87 10.92 8.51
CA GLN A 141 -5.39 11.33 9.82
C GLN A 141 -4.25 11.78 10.74
N LEU A 142 -3.21 10.95 10.89
CA LEU A 142 -2.06 11.23 11.75
C LEU A 142 -1.32 12.48 11.27
N ALA A 143 -1.15 12.64 9.95
CA ALA A 143 -0.51 13.83 9.40
C ALA A 143 -1.25 15.12 9.79
N ARG A 144 -2.58 15.13 9.67
CA ARG A 144 -3.43 16.27 10.08
C ARG A 144 -3.34 16.52 11.59
N GLN A 145 -3.35 15.47 12.42
CA GLN A 145 -3.22 15.58 13.88
C GLN A 145 -1.88 16.19 14.30
N HIS A 146 -0.82 15.96 13.52
CA HIS A 146 0.50 16.54 13.72
C HIS A 146 0.68 17.91 13.06
N GLY A 147 -0.40 18.53 12.55
CA GLY A 147 -0.37 19.88 11.99
C GLY A 147 0.14 19.96 10.55
N TYR A 148 0.34 18.84 9.86
CA TYR A 148 0.72 18.86 8.45
C TYR A 148 -0.50 19.13 7.56
N ARG A 149 -0.32 20.00 6.56
CA ARG A 149 -1.27 20.11 5.44
C ARG A 149 -1.25 18.81 4.65
N THR A 150 -2.41 18.35 4.22
CA THR A 150 -2.55 17.15 3.39
C THR A 150 -3.40 17.45 2.16
N ALA A 151 -2.99 16.96 1.00
CA ALA A 151 -3.78 17.06 -0.22
C ALA A 151 -3.98 15.70 -0.87
N GLU A 152 -5.22 15.44 -1.27
CA GLU A 152 -5.60 14.28 -2.08
C GLU A 152 -5.90 14.80 -3.49
N ARG A 153 -4.91 14.70 -4.38
CA ARG A 153 -4.96 15.24 -5.75
C ARG A 153 -4.10 14.41 -6.68
N ASP A 154 -4.23 14.65 -7.99
CA ASP A 154 -3.30 14.08 -8.95
C ASP A 154 -1.85 14.49 -8.59
N LEU A 155 -0.96 13.50 -8.65
CA LEU A 155 0.45 13.65 -8.30
C LEU A 155 1.32 13.37 -9.54
N PRO A 156 1.81 14.41 -10.22
CA PRO A 156 2.75 14.25 -11.33
C PRO A 156 4.00 13.48 -10.90
N LEU A 157 4.50 12.60 -11.77
CA LEU A 157 5.73 11.85 -11.51
C LEU A 157 6.93 12.78 -11.29
N ALA A 158 6.98 13.90 -12.03
CA ALA A 158 8.02 14.92 -11.84
C ALA A 158 7.98 15.51 -10.42
N GLU A 159 6.77 15.77 -9.90
CA GLU A 159 6.58 16.28 -8.54
C GLU A 159 7.03 15.25 -7.50
N LEU A 160 6.64 13.98 -7.66
CA LEU A 160 7.09 12.88 -6.80
C LEU A 160 8.62 12.76 -6.78
N ARG A 161 9.28 12.84 -7.94
CA ARG A 161 10.75 12.79 -8.05
C ARG A 161 11.44 13.97 -7.39
N SER A 162 10.80 15.13 -7.37
CA SER A 162 11.32 16.35 -6.72
C SER A 162 10.93 16.48 -5.24
N ALA A 163 10.17 15.53 -4.69
CA ALA A 163 9.70 15.59 -3.31
C ALA A 163 10.86 15.50 -2.31
N ARG A 164 10.67 16.13 -1.14
CA ARG A 164 11.66 16.08 -0.06
C ARG A 164 11.68 14.73 0.64
N GLU A 165 10.52 14.12 0.78
CA GLU A 165 10.37 12.74 1.28
C GLU A 165 9.27 12.04 0.49
N VAL A 166 9.42 10.73 0.28
CA VAL A 166 8.38 9.87 -0.30
C VAL A 166 8.16 8.71 0.65
N ILE A 167 6.89 8.35 0.87
CA ILE A 167 6.49 7.28 1.79
C ILE A 167 5.55 6.34 1.06
N ILE A 168 5.70 5.03 1.24
CA ILE A 168 4.67 4.06 0.88
C ILE A 168 3.98 3.53 2.12
N ALA A 169 2.69 3.18 1.99
CA ALA A 169 1.91 2.65 3.09
C ALA A 169 1.07 1.42 2.71
N GLY A 170 0.99 0.43 3.60
CA GLY A 170 0.18 -0.78 3.43
C GLY A 170 -0.05 -1.51 4.74
N THR A 171 -0.94 -2.52 4.75
CA THR A 171 -1.28 -3.24 5.98
C THR A 171 -0.09 -3.97 6.59
N VAL A 172 0.65 -4.73 5.77
CA VAL A 172 1.83 -5.50 6.22
C VAL A 172 3.09 -4.63 6.20
N THR A 173 3.23 -3.79 5.17
CA THR A 173 4.38 -2.88 5.01
C THR A 173 4.42 -1.79 6.08
N GLU A 174 3.28 -1.48 6.69
CA GLU A 174 3.07 -0.28 7.51
C GLU A 174 3.45 0.98 6.74
N LEU A 175 4.49 1.71 7.17
CA LEU A 175 5.08 2.82 6.44
C LEU A 175 6.55 2.51 6.16
N LEU A 176 7.01 2.81 4.95
CA LEU A 176 8.43 2.80 4.58
C LEU A 176 8.79 4.07 3.83
N ALA A 177 9.97 4.63 4.12
CA ALA A 177 10.54 5.75 3.37
C ALA A 177 11.14 5.26 2.05
N VAL A 178 10.78 5.92 0.96
CA VAL A 178 11.39 5.73 -0.35
C VAL A 178 12.55 6.70 -0.49
N ILE A 179 13.76 6.15 -0.63
CA ILE A 179 15.01 6.92 -0.73
C ILE A 179 15.54 7.05 -2.15
N ALA A 180 15.04 6.23 -3.07
CA ALA A 180 15.37 6.37 -4.49
C ALA A 180 14.22 5.88 -5.38
N ILE A 181 14.00 6.57 -6.48
CA ILE A 181 13.03 6.26 -7.53
C ILE A 181 13.81 6.10 -8.83
N ASP A 182 13.72 4.93 -9.47
CA ASP A 182 14.42 4.64 -10.75
C ASP A 182 15.94 4.82 -10.68
N GLY A 183 16.54 4.60 -9.50
CA GLY A 183 17.97 4.79 -9.26
C GLY A 183 18.36 6.19 -8.80
N GLU A 184 17.50 7.19 -9.00
CA GLU A 184 17.72 8.57 -8.58
C GLU A 184 17.31 8.80 -7.12
N PRO A 185 18.08 9.55 -6.32
CA PRO A 185 17.77 9.79 -4.91
C PRO A 185 16.52 10.66 -4.73
N VAL A 186 15.74 10.36 -3.70
CA VAL A 186 14.67 11.23 -3.19
C VAL A 186 15.24 12.08 -2.06
N GLY A 187 15.15 13.41 -2.18
CA GLY A 187 15.75 14.32 -1.21
C GLY A 187 17.24 14.01 -0.98
N GLU A 188 17.60 13.71 0.26
CA GLU A 188 18.98 13.36 0.65
C GLU A 188 19.30 11.85 0.52
N GLY A 189 18.39 11.05 -0.04
CA GLY A 189 18.58 9.60 -0.20
C GLY A 189 18.54 8.83 1.13
N LYS A 190 17.85 9.37 2.15
CA LYS A 190 17.72 8.79 3.49
C LYS A 190 16.31 9.02 4.05
N PRO A 191 15.81 8.17 4.98
CA PRO A 191 14.53 8.41 5.63
C PRO A 191 14.55 9.74 6.42
N GLY A 192 13.62 10.64 6.09
CA GLY A 192 13.55 11.98 6.64
C GLY A 192 12.69 12.13 7.90
N PRO A 193 12.62 13.34 8.47
CA PRO A 193 11.89 13.62 9.71
C PRO A 193 10.38 13.39 9.60
N ILE A 194 9.75 13.68 8.46
CA ILE A 194 8.30 13.51 8.28
C ILE A 194 7.94 12.03 8.35
N PHE A 195 8.68 11.18 7.64
CA PHE A 195 8.52 9.73 7.74
C PHE A 195 8.68 9.24 9.18
N ARG A 196 9.74 9.64 9.87
CA ARG A 196 10.01 9.19 11.25
C ARG A 196 8.89 9.56 12.20
N GLN A 197 8.40 10.80 12.11
CA GLN A 197 7.30 11.27 12.95
C GLN A 197 6.00 10.50 12.68
N LEU A 198 5.62 10.36 11.40
CA LEU A 198 4.40 9.64 11.02
C LEU A 198 4.47 8.15 11.38
N TYR A 199 5.63 7.52 11.18
CA TYR A 199 5.83 6.12 11.55
C TYR A 199 5.75 5.91 13.07
N ALA A 200 6.38 6.78 13.86
CA ALA A 200 6.28 6.72 15.32
C ALA A 200 4.82 6.88 15.80
N ALA A 201 4.11 7.86 15.26
CA ALA A 201 2.69 8.10 15.57
C ALA A 201 1.80 6.91 15.17
N TYR A 202 2.06 6.30 14.01
CA TYR A 202 1.35 5.11 13.55
C TYR A 202 1.57 3.90 14.48
N ARG A 203 2.82 3.68 14.91
CA ARG A 203 3.15 2.59 15.86
C ARG A 203 2.52 2.82 17.23
N GLN A 204 2.48 4.06 17.72
CA GLN A 204 1.78 4.40 18.95
C GLN A 204 0.27 4.11 18.83
N MET A 205 -0.36 4.55 17.73
CA MET A 205 -1.78 4.29 17.47
C MET A 205 -2.10 2.78 17.47
N ILE A 206 -1.25 1.95 16.85
CA ILE A 206 -1.43 0.50 16.88
C ILE A 206 -1.32 -0.02 18.32
N ALA A 207 -0.29 0.39 19.06
CA ALA A 207 -0.08 -0.06 20.44
C ALA A 207 -1.22 0.32 21.39
N GLU A 208 -1.95 1.41 21.11
CA GLU A 208 -3.14 1.81 21.87
C GLU A 208 -4.38 1.00 21.50
N ARG A 209 -4.52 0.60 20.23
CA ARG A 209 -5.67 -0.18 19.72
C ARG A 209 -5.59 -1.68 20.00
N VAL A 210 -4.39 -2.18 20.29
CA VAL A 210 -4.15 -3.59 20.64
C VAL A 210 -4.29 -3.83 22.16
N ARG A 211 -4.38 -2.78 22.98
CA ARG A 211 -4.77 -2.87 24.40
C ARG A 211 -6.27 -3.10 24.55
#